data_AF-A0AA41L440-F1
#
_entry.id   AF-A0AA41L440-F1
#
_cell.length_a   1.000
_cell.length_b   1.000
_cell.length_c   1.000
_cell.angle_alpha   90.00
_cell.angle_beta   90.00
_cell.angle_gamma   90.00
#
_symmetry.space_group_name_H-M   'P 1'
#
loop_
_entity.id
_entity.type
_entity.pdbx_description
1 polymer ?
#
loop_
_entity_poly.entity_id
_entity_poly.type
_entity_poly.pdbx_seq_one_letter_code
_entity_poly.pdbx_strand_id
1 'polypeptide(L)'
;MLHPPSTGEFLAEFIGHYVAIEGKLWRTMGLLLLRPGALTKAYMAGKRVNYMQPLRLFLTLSVILFAFLQFSGFSVGEAKSEAKAAKQPSVTADIGRKDARNPTPDRADVTRYQLLLGYYNFGLDITPEGNQVNFGLTLPDSEHPSLGLSALRAVFPTFQQSLDRYYALSPQQRAERMTHGFFARMPYLIFCMVPVFALFLKLLYLPSGRRYGEYLLFALHVNAFAFFIMALVYLTPLWGTRLLLGVLALYVARAMQNVYGGSPLATIARWLVLVVAYLITLAMIIPQVALFTSLTSV
;
A
#
# COMPACT_ATOMS: atom_id res chain seq x y z
N MET A 1 41.02 4.94 -21.06
CA MET A 1 40.31 3.68 -20.77
C MET A 1 39.14 4.03 -19.85
N LEU A 2 37.91 4.02 -20.35
CA LEU A 2 36.71 4.31 -19.57
C LEU A 2 36.27 2.97 -18.93
N HIS A 3 36.51 2.80 -17.63
CA HIS A 3 35.90 1.70 -16.90
C HIS A 3 34.38 1.98 -16.86
N PRO A 4 33.51 1.06 -17.31
CA PRO A 4 32.08 1.21 -17.05
C PRO A 4 31.89 1.22 -15.53
N PRO A 5 31.28 2.29 -14.96
CA PRO A 5 31.10 2.40 -13.52
C PRO A 5 30.33 1.17 -13.04
N SER A 6 30.82 0.57 -11.96
CA SER A 6 30.15 -0.57 -11.35
C SER A 6 28.74 -0.15 -10.90
N THR A 7 27.79 -1.09 -10.86
CA THR A 7 26.43 -0.79 -10.39
C THR A 7 26.41 -0.15 -9.00
N GLY A 8 27.42 -0.45 -8.16
CA GLY A 8 27.63 0.17 -6.85
C GLY A 8 28.15 1.61 -6.91
N GLU A 9 29.11 1.93 -7.77
CA GLU A 9 29.58 3.31 -7.97
C GLU A 9 28.49 4.19 -8.60
N PHE A 10 27.74 3.66 -9.56
CA PHE A 10 26.60 4.38 -10.14
C PHE A 10 25.53 4.67 -9.09
N LEU A 11 25.26 3.71 -8.20
CA LEU A 11 24.32 3.88 -7.10
C LEU A 11 24.86 4.85 -6.03
N ALA A 12 26.15 4.80 -5.72
CA ALA A 12 26.80 5.70 -4.77
C ALA A 12 26.88 7.14 -5.30
N GLU A 13 27.16 7.33 -6.59
CA GLU A 13 27.11 8.63 -7.28
C GLU A 13 25.68 9.16 -7.34
N PHE A 14 24.70 8.28 -7.61
CA PHE A 14 23.27 8.62 -7.59
C PHE A 14 22.78 9.02 -6.20
N ILE A 15 23.19 8.31 -5.15
CA ILE A 15 22.86 8.61 -3.75
C ILE A 15 23.61 9.88 -3.27
N GLY A 16 24.86 10.07 -3.68
CA GLY A 16 25.67 11.25 -3.36
C GLY A 16 25.07 12.54 -3.92
N HIS A 17 24.53 12.50 -5.14
CA HIS A 17 23.75 13.62 -5.72
C HIS A 17 22.32 13.76 -5.14
N TYR A 18 21.83 12.75 -4.41
CA TYR A 18 20.46 12.68 -3.90
C TYR A 18 20.32 13.18 -2.45
N VAL A 19 21.36 13.02 -1.62
CA VAL A 19 21.36 13.44 -0.20
C VAL A 19 21.69 14.92 -0.01
N ALA A 20 22.10 15.64 -1.06
CA ALA A 20 22.17 17.10 -1.01
C ALA A 20 20.75 17.68 -0.92
N ILE A 21 20.35 18.11 0.27
CA ILE A 21 19.10 18.84 0.53
C ILE A 21 19.19 20.20 -0.19
N GLU A 22 18.90 20.18 -1.50
CA GLU A 22 18.98 21.35 -2.36
C GLU A 22 17.86 22.34 -2.01
N GLY A 23 18.16 23.66 -2.01
CA GLY A 23 17.14 24.71 -1.87
C GLY A 23 16.01 24.65 -2.92
N LYS A 24 16.20 23.86 -4.01
CA LYS A 24 15.17 23.57 -5.01
C LYS A 24 14.04 22.69 -4.48
N LEU A 25 14.26 21.88 -3.42
CA LEU A 25 13.25 21.01 -2.82
C LEU A 25 12.08 21.84 -2.28
N TRP A 26 12.34 22.84 -1.43
CA TRP A 26 11.31 23.69 -0.82
C TRP A 26 10.46 24.42 -1.85
N ARG A 27 11.10 24.97 -2.89
CA ARG A 27 10.39 25.62 -4.02
C ARG A 27 9.51 24.63 -4.78
N THR A 28 10.00 23.42 -4.99
CA THR A 28 9.26 22.36 -5.69
C THR A 28 8.08 21.86 -4.84
N MET A 29 8.30 21.63 -3.54
CA MET A 29 7.25 21.23 -2.60
C MET A 29 6.18 22.29 -2.47
N GLY A 30 6.54 23.57 -2.29
CA GLY A 30 5.56 24.65 -2.23
C GLY A 30 4.66 24.71 -3.48
N LEU A 31 5.25 24.52 -4.67
CA LEU A 31 4.47 24.47 -5.90
C LEU A 31 3.61 23.19 -6.02
N LEU A 32 4.13 22.05 -5.57
CA LEU A 32 3.41 20.78 -5.55
C LEU A 32 2.19 20.85 -4.62
N LEU A 33 2.37 21.34 -3.40
CA LEU A 33 1.35 21.34 -2.36
C LEU A 33 0.26 22.40 -2.60
N LEU A 34 0.64 23.60 -3.02
CA LEU A 34 -0.28 24.74 -3.08
C LEU A 34 -0.95 24.92 -4.45
N ARG A 35 -0.39 24.36 -5.52
CA ARG A 35 -0.91 24.56 -6.89
C ARG A 35 -1.07 23.24 -7.64
N PRO A 36 -2.24 22.57 -7.54
CA PRO A 36 -2.45 21.24 -8.11
C PRO A 36 -2.15 21.21 -9.61
N GLY A 37 -1.23 20.35 -10.02
CA GLY A 37 -0.84 20.16 -11.43
C GLY A 37 0.01 21.29 -12.05
N ALA A 38 0.32 22.37 -11.32
CA ALA A 38 1.13 23.47 -11.86
C ALA A 38 2.58 23.05 -12.11
N LEU A 39 3.15 22.25 -11.21
CA LEU A 39 4.49 21.70 -11.37
C LEU A 39 4.58 20.81 -12.62
N THR A 40 3.60 19.91 -12.81
CA THR A 40 3.51 19.06 -14.01
C THR A 40 3.45 19.90 -15.28
N LYS A 41 2.60 20.94 -15.32
CA LYS A 41 2.52 21.85 -16.48
C LYS A 41 3.85 22.56 -16.76
N ALA A 42 4.54 23.04 -15.73
CA ALA A 42 5.84 23.69 -15.90
C ALA A 42 6.86 22.73 -16.54
N TYR A 43 6.88 21.47 -16.12
CA TYR A 43 7.75 20.44 -16.70
C TYR A 43 7.39 20.07 -18.14
N MET A 44 6.10 19.95 -18.44
CA MET A 44 5.60 19.71 -19.81
C MET A 44 5.94 20.89 -20.73
N ALA A 45 5.91 22.12 -20.22
CA ALA A 45 6.30 23.34 -20.94
C ALA A 45 7.84 23.55 -21.03
N GLY A 46 8.65 22.58 -20.59
CA GLY A 46 10.11 22.64 -20.70
C GLY A 46 10.83 23.45 -19.62
N LYS A 47 10.13 23.98 -18.60
CA LYS A 47 10.72 24.77 -17.50
C LYS A 47 11.40 23.88 -16.43
N ARG A 48 12.35 23.04 -16.83
CA ARG A 48 12.95 21.96 -16.01
C ARG A 48 14.06 22.41 -15.06
N VAL A 49 14.71 23.55 -15.33
CA VAL A 49 15.97 23.95 -14.67
C VAL A 49 15.80 24.42 -13.22
N ASN A 50 14.60 24.92 -12.87
CA ASN A 50 14.33 25.56 -11.58
C ASN A 50 13.68 24.64 -10.53
N TYR A 51 13.36 23.40 -10.90
CA TYR A 51 12.64 22.47 -10.04
C TYR A 51 13.41 21.17 -9.90
N MET A 52 13.15 20.44 -8.82
CA MET A 52 13.73 19.12 -8.62
C MET A 52 13.10 18.11 -9.57
N GLN A 53 13.92 17.21 -10.15
CA GLN A 53 13.45 16.23 -11.11
C GLN A 53 12.29 15.40 -10.54
N PRO A 54 11.24 15.09 -11.33
CA PRO A 54 10.02 14.41 -10.83
C PRO A 54 10.31 13.06 -10.20
N LEU A 55 11.18 12.26 -10.82
CA LEU A 55 11.60 10.97 -10.28
C LEU A 55 12.34 11.15 -8.95
N ARG A 56 13.27 12.12 -8.89
CA ARG A 56 13.99 12.45 -7.66
C ARG A 56 13.02 12.85 -6.56
N LEU A 57 12.07 13.75 -6.83
CA LEU A 57 11.04 14.19 -5.87
C LEU A 57 10.24 13.03 -5.30
N PHE A 58 9.76 12.16 -6.18
CA PHE A 58 8.99 10.99 -5.81
C PHE A 58 9.81 10.03 -4.94
N LEU A 59 11.06 9.72 -5.35
CA LEU A 59 11.97 8.90 -4.55
C LEU A 59 12.21 9.54 -3.18
N THR A 60 12.54 10.85 -3.14
CA THR A 60 12.88 11.56 -1.90
C THR A 60 11.72 11.50 -0.91
N LEU A 61 10.50 11.80 -1.36
CA LEU A 61 9.34 11.73 -0.48
C LEU A 61 8.96 10.29 -0.11
N SER A 62 9.21 9.30 -0.96
CA SER A 62 9.00 7.89 -0.60
C SER A 62 9.95 7.44 0.51
N VAL A 63 11.24 7.77 0.41
CA VAL A 63 12.25 7.44 1.43
C VAL A 63 11.92 8.15 2.73
N ILE A 64 11.55 9.43 2.67
CA ILE A 64 11.13 10.19 3.85
C ILE A 64 9.90 9.54 4.51
N LEU A 65 8.88 9.15 3.72
CA LEU A 65 7.69 8.48 4.25
C LEU A 65 8.04 7.16 4.93
N PHE A 66 8.81 6.28 4.28
CA PHE A 66 9.16 4.98 4.85
C PHE A 66 10.05 5.10 6.09
N ALA A 67 11.02 6.02 6.07
CA ALA A 67 11.81 6.33 7.26
C ALA A 67 10.90 6.85 8.38
N PHE A 68 10.00 7.79 8.07
CA PHE A 68 9.04 8.32 9.03
C PHE A 68 8.15 7.23 9.63
N LEU A 69 7.57 6.34 8.82
CA LEU A 69 6.77 5.21 9.30
C LEU A 69 7.59 4.28 10.21
N GLN A 70 8.81 3.93 9.78
CA GLN A 70 9.72 3.08 10.56
C GLN A 70 10.03 3.68 11.94
N PHE A 71 10.34 4.98 12.00
CA PHE A 71 10.66 5.67 13.26
C PHE A 71 9.45 5.98 14.12
N SER A 72 8.27 6.13 13.52
CA SER A 72 7.05 6.47 14.25
C SER A 72 6.45 5.29 15.00
N GLY A 73 7.13 4.14 15.03
CA GLY A 73 6.66 2.94 15.70
C GLY A 73 5.47 2.30 14.97
N PHE A 74 5.34 2.54 13.66
CA PHE A 74 4.44 1.77 12.81
C PHE A 74 4.98 0.33 12.74
N SER A 75 4.76 -0.42 13.81
CA SER A 75 5.14 -1.82 13.92
C SER A 75 4.07 -2.62 13.21
N VAL A 76 4.37 -2.95 11.96
CA VAL A 76 3.56 -3.87 11.22
C VAL A 76 4.03 -5.29 11.50
N GLY A 77 3.37 -5.94 12.45
CA GLY A 77 3.61 -7.35 12.74
C GLY A 77 3.77 -7.67 14.21
N GLU A 78 4.06 -6.71 15.09
CA GLU A 78 4.04 -6.98 16.53
C GLU A 78 2.66 -6.65 17.12
N ALA A 79 1.71 -7.56 16.90
CA ALA A 79 0.78 -7.84 17.98
C ALA A 79 1.64 -8.39 19.12
N LYS A 80 2.05 -7.51 20.06
CA LYS A 80 2.75 -7.90 21.28
C LYS A 80 2.03 -9.12 21.85
N SER A 81 2.77 -10.23 21.87
CA SER A 81 2.41 -11.43 22.60
C SER A 81 2.26 -11.09 24.09
N GLU A 82 1.10 -10.57 24.50
CA GLU A 82 0.65 -10.55 25.90
C GLU A 82 0.19 -11.94 26.37
N ALA A 83 0.34 -12.98 25.54
CA ALA A 83 0.16 -14.38 25.94
C ALA A 83 1.43 -15.02 26.53
N LYS A 84 2.45 -14.23 26.88
CA LYS A 84 3.66 -14.70 27.59
C LYS A 84 3.76 -14.14 29.01
N ALA A 85 2.64 -14.03 29.73
CA ALA A 85 2.62 -13.69 31.16
C ALA A 85 1.38 -14.22 31.89
N ALA A 86 1.01 -15.49 31.70
CA ALA A 86 0.06 -16.14 32.61
C ALA A 86 0.39 -17.64 32.75
N LYS A 87 1.29 -17.91 33.70
CA LYS A 87 1.49 -19.14 34.49
C LYS A 87 0.97 -20.47 33.90
N GLN A 88 1.91 -21.39 33.68
CA GLN A 88 1.71 -22.78 34.09
C GLN A 88 1.21 -22.80 35.54
N PRO A 89 0.18 -23.60 35.82
CA PRO A 89 0.44 -24.70 36.72
C PRO A 89 -0.01 -26.03 36.11
N SER A 90 0.92 -26.98 36.22
CA SER A 90 0.65 -28.40 36.41
C SER A 90 -0.50 -28.66 37.40
N VAL A 91 -1.27 -29.73 37.16
CA VAL A 91 -1.70 -30.79 38.11
C VAL A 91 -3.01 -31.45 37.61
N THR A 92 -2.85 -32.71 37.21
CA THR A 92 -3.67 -33.92 37.47
C THR A 92 -5.16 -34.02 37.08
N ALA A 93 -5.45 -35.13 36.40
CA ALA A 93 -6.70 -35.82 36.07
C ALA A 93 -8.03 -35.46 36.78
N ASP A 94 -9.14 -35.45 36.02
CA ASP A 94 -10.25 -36.39 36.24
C ASP A 94 -11.15 -36.55 34.98
N ILE A 95 -11.73 -37.73 34.83
CA ILE A 95 -12.65 -38.17 33.77
C ILE A 95 -14.08 -37.80 34.17
N GLY A 96 -14.87 -37.22 33.26
CA GLY A 96 -16.33 -37.36 33.34
C GLY A 96 -17.20 -36.24 32.76
N ARG A 97 -18.08 -36.66 31.83
CA ARG A 97 -19.47 -36.20 31.64
C ARG A 97 -19.74 -34.90 30.86
N LYS A 98 -20.26 -35.13 29.64
CA LYS A 98 -21.27 -34.37 28.88
C LYS A 98 -22.08 -33.33 29.69
N ASP A 99 -22.10 -32.08 29.26
CA ASP A 99 -23.18 -31.46 28.47
C ASP A 99 -23.09 -29.92 28.49
N ALA A 100 -23.61 -29.33 27.42
CA ALA A 100 -24.19 -27.99 27.32
C ALA A 100 -23.28 -26.74 27.38
N ARG A 101 -23.39 -25.96 26.30
CA ARG A 101 -23.31 -24.49 26.21
C ARG A 101 -22.89 -23.78 27.51
N ASN A 102 -21.73 -23.12 27.47
CA ASN A 102 -21.77 -21.66 27.51
C ASN A 102 -20.48 -21.00 27.00
N PRO A 103 -20.61 -19.79 26.44
CA PRO A 103 -19.52 -18.93 25.99
C PRO A 103 -18.93 -18.19 27.20
N THR A 104 -17.67 -17.74 27.11
CA THR A 104 -17.09 -16.57 27.83
C THR A 104 -15.56 -16.56 27.70
N PRO A 105 -14.85 -15.44 27.99
CA PRO A 105 -15.32 -14.06 28.16
C PRO A 105 -14.46 -13.01 27.41
N ASP A 106 -15.13 -11.89 27.07
CA ASP A 106 -14.68 -10.52 27.34
C ASP A 106 -13.24 -10.09 26.98
N ARG A 107 -13.08 -9.56 25.77
CA ARG A 107 -11.99 -8.62 25.42
C ARG A 107 -12.54 -7.54 24.48
N ALA A 108 -13.15 -6.51 25.09
CA ALA A 108 -13.47 -5.19 24.55
C ALA A 108 -14.31 -5.14 23.24
N ASP A 109 -15.25 -4.20 23.16
CA ASP A 109 -16.19 -3.99 22.05
C ASP A 109 -15.51 -3.63 20.70
N VAL A 110 -14.76 -4.55 20.09
CA VAL A 110 -14.09 -4.36 18.80
C VAL A 110 -15.10 -4.59 17.68
N THR A 111 -15.38 -3.55 16.88
CA THR A 111 -16.25 -3.69 15.70
C THR A 111 -15.45 -4.32 14.57
N ARG A 112 -15.80 -5.57 14.21
CA ARG A 112 -15.16 -6.35 13.14
C ARG A 112 -15.92 -6.25 11.82
N TYR A 113 -15.27 -5.74 10.79
CA TYR A 113 -15.75 -5.77 9.41
C TYR A 113 -14.97 -6.81 8.62
N GLN A 114 -15.65 -7.71 7.90
CA GLN A 114 -15.01 -8.68 7.01
C GLN A 114 -15.49 -8.50 5.58
N LEU A 115 -14.55 -8.42 4.64
CA LEU A 115 -14.80 -8.28 3.20
C LEU A 115 -14.08 -9.39 2.44
N LEU A 116 -14.80 -10.11 1.58
CA LEU A 116 -14.23 -11.11 0.69
C LEU A 116 -13.62 -10.40 -0.53
N LEU A 117 -12.29 -10.32 -0.60
CA LEU A 117 -11.54 -9.74 -1.72
C LEU A 117 -10.98 -10.86 -2.61
N GLY A 118 -11.80 -11.37 -3.52
CA GLY A 118 -11.44 -12.49 -4.39
C GLY A 118 -11.32 -13.80 -3.61
N TYR A 119 -10.09 -14.29 -3.39
CA TYR A 119 -9.79 -15.53 -2.66
C TYR A 119 -9.35 -15.31 -1.22
N TYR A 120 -9.62 -14.14 -0.62
CA TYR A 120 -9.09 -13.77 0.69
C TYR A 120 -10.16 -13.09 1.52
N ASN A 121 -10.09 -13.30 2.84
CA ASN A 121 -10.86 -12.54 3.81
C ASN A 121 -10.01 -11.35 4.28
N PHE A 122 -10.50 -10.14 4.04
CA PHE A 122 -9.97 -8.91 4.60
C PHE A 122 -10.77 -8.55 5.85
N GLY A 123 -10.12 -8.56 7.02
CA GLY A 123 -10.70 -8.17 8.30
C GLY A 123 -10.23 -6.78 8.73
N LEU A 124 -11.15 -5.96 9.22
CA LEU A 124 -10.89 -4.66 9.81
C LEU A 124 -11.51 -4.62 11.20
N ASP A 125 -10.65 -4.60 12.22
CA ASP A 125 -11.02 -4.60 13.63
C ASP A 125 -10.81 -3.17 14.17
N ILE A 126 -11.90 -2.46 14.49
CA ILE A 126 -11.86 -1.09 15.04
C ILE A 126 -12.06 -1.18 16.56
N THR A 127 -11.10 -0.67 17.33
CA THR A 127 -11.27 -0.56 18.79
C THR A 127 -12.36 0.47 19.14
N PRO A 128 -13.12 0.27 20.23
CA PRO A 128 -14.26 1.13 20.57
C PRO A 128 -13.84 2.59 20.89
N GLU A 129 -12.60 2.81 21.32
CA GLU A 129 -12.01 4.17 21.46
C GLU A 129 -11.69 4.84 20.12
N GLY A 130 -11.85 4.14 18.99
CA GLY A 130 -11.60 4.63 17.63
C GLY A 130 -10.14 4.94 17.33
N ASN A 131 -9.23 4.66 18.25
CA ASN A 131 -7.83 5.11 18.16
C ASN A 131 -6.91 4.09 17.47
N GLN A 132 -7.36 2.84 17.28
CA GLN A 132 -6.59 1.81 16.59
C GLN A 132 -7.45 1.02 15.59
N VAL A 133 -6.91 0.85 14.38
CA VAL A 133 -7.51 0.07 13.29
C VAL A 133 -6.55 -1.07 12.97
N ASN A 134 -6.97 -2.31 13.23
CA ASN A 134 -6.19 -3.50 12.92
C ASN A 134 -6.66 -4.11 11.60
N PHE A 135 -5.71 -4.45 10.73
CA PHE A 135 -5.96 -5.03 9.41
C PHE A 135 -5.47 -6.47 9.36
N GLY A 136 -6.31 -7.38 8.87
CA GLY A 136 -5.98 -8.79 8.69
C GLY A 136 -6.27 -9.28 7.27
N LEU A 137 -5.39 -10.11 6.72
CA LEU A 137 -5.58 -10.83 5.46
C LEU A 137 -5.39 -12.32 5.73
N THR A 138 -6.39 -13.13 5.39
CA THR A 138 -6.33 -14.60 5.52
C THR A 138 -6.88 -15.30 4.29
N LEU A 139 -6.36 -16.50 3.99
CA LEU A 139 -6.96 -17.40 3.02
C LEU A 139 -8.22 -18.08 3.61
N PRO A 140 -9.28 -18.30 2.81
CA PRO A 140 -10.45 -19.10 3.18
C PRO A 140 -10.04 -20.51 3.62
N ASP A 141 -10.81 -21.07 4.54
CA ASP A 141 -10.61 -22.43 5.01
C ASP A 141 -10.81 -23.46 3.89
N SER A 142 -10.09 -24.57 4.00
CA SER A 142 -9.83 -25.55 2.96
C SER A 142 -11.05 -26.34 2.46
N GLU A 143 -12.23 -26.16 3.06
CA GLU A 143 -13.42 -26.96 2.72
C GLU A 143 -13.97 -26.60 1.33
N HIS A 144 -13.81 -25.35 0.89
CA HIS A 144 -14.20 -24.91 -0.45
C HIS A 144 -13.11 -24.03 -1.10
N PRO A 145 -12.03 -24.63 -1.63
CA PRO A 145 -11.03 -23.87 -2.36
C PRO A 145 -11.68 -23.23 -3.59
N SER A 146 -11.33 -21.97 -3.82
CA SER A 146 -11.83 -21.24 -4.97
C SER A 146 -11.33 -21.82 -6.30
N LEU A 147 -12.02 -21.49 -7.40
CA LEU A 147 -11.69 -21.96 -8.75
C LEU A 147 -10.22 -21.69 -9.15
N GLY A 148 -9.66 -20.55 -8.72
CA GLY A 148 -8.25 -20.24 -9.00
C GLY A 148 -7.25 -21.01 -8.15
N LEU A 149 -7.57 -21.28 -6.88
CA LEU A 149 -6.68 -22.05 -6.00
C LEU A 149 -6.59 -23.52 -6.47
N SER A 150 -7.70 -24.07 -6.92
CA SER A 150 -7.76 -25.42 -7.52
C SER A 150 -7.04 -25.50 -8.87
N ALA A 151 -7.18 -24.49 -9.73
CA ALA A 151 -6.42 -24.42 -10.99
C ALA A 151 -4.90 -24.32 -10.75
N LEU A 152 -4.45 -23.47 -9.81
CA LEU A 152 -3.03 -23.35 -9.48
C LEU A 152 -2.45 -24.64 -8.89
N ARG A 153 -3.22 -25.34 -8.05
CA ARG A 153 -2.88 -26.67 -7.53
C ARG A 153 -2.65 -27.68 -8.65
N ALA A 154 -3.47 -27.65 -9.70
CA ALA A 154 -3.36 -28.58 -10.81
C ALA A 154 -2.13 -28.31 -11.70
N VAL A 155 -1.73 -27.04 -11.84
CA VAL A 155 -0.65 -26.63 -12.77
C VAL A 155 0.73 -26.65 -12.11
N PHE A 156 0.84 -26.38 -10.80
CA PHE A 156 2.12 -26.21 -10.12
C PHE A 156 2.26 -27.15 -8.92
N PRO A 157 2.94 -28.30 -9.03
CA PRO A 157 3.06 -29.26 -7.92
C PRO A 157 3.84 -28.71 -6.71
N THR A 158 4.81 -27.82 -6.94
CA THR A 158 5.53 -27.11 -5.88
C THR A 158 4.65 -26.13 -5.10
N PHE A 159 3.63 -25.57 -5.75
CA PHE A 159 2.66 -24.67 -5.12
C PHE A 159 1.79 -25.41 -4.10
N GLN A 160 1.43 -26.66 -4.39
CA GLN A 160 0.67 -27.50 -3.46
C GLN A 160 1.44 -27.71 -2.14
N GLN A 161 2.74 -27.99 -2.22
CA GLN A 161 3.57 -28.18 -1.03
C GLN A 161 3.66 -26.91 -0.17
N SER A 162 3.74 -25.73 -0.79
CA SER A 162 3.72 -24.47 -0.06
C SER A 162 2.36 -24.19 0.59
N LEU A 163 1.25 -24.55 -0.05
CA LEU A 163 -0.09 -24.45 0.54
C LEU A 163 -0.25 -25.38 1.75
N ASP A 164 0.20 -26.64 1.64
CA ASP A 164 0.12 -27.60 2.73
C ASP A 164 0.93 -27.11 3.95
N ARG A 165 2.11 -26.52 3.71
CA ARG A 165 2.91 -25.86 4.77
C ARG A 165 2.19 -24.65 5.37
N TYR A 166 1.51 -23.85 4.56
CA TYR A 166 0.76 -22.69 5.04
C TYR A 166 -0.44 -23.09 5.89
N TYR A 167 -1.23 -24.08 5.45
CA TYR A 167 -2.40 -24.57 6.20
C TYR A 167 -2.03 -25.38 7.45
N ALA A 168 -0.80 -25.87 7.57
CA ALA A 168 -0.29 -26.49 8.80
C ALA A 168 -0.07 -25.50 9.97
N LEU A 169 -0.03 -24.19 9.69
CA LEU A 169 0.18 -23.16 10.70
C LEU A 169 -1.11 -22.79 11.43
N SER A 170 -0.99 -22.31 12.68
CA SER A 170 -2.14 -21.79 13.41
C SER A 170 -2.76 -20.58 12.67
N PRO A 171 -4.08 -20.31 12.81
CA PRO A 171 -4.73 -19.16 12.18
C PRO A 171 -4.01 -17.83 12.45
N GLN A 172 -3.46 -17.66 13.65
CA GLN A 172 -2.71 -16.45 14.03
C GLN A 172 -1.37 -16.36 13.28
N GLN A 173 -0.61 -17.46 13.20
CA GLN A 173 0.65 -17.51 12.46
C GLN A 173 0.46 -17.33 10.95
N ARG A 174 -0.66 -17.82 10.40
CA ARG A 174 -1.05 -17.61 9.00
C ARG A 174 -1.27 -16.13 8.70
N ALA A 175 -2.01 -15.43 9.57
CA ALA A 175 -2.26 -14.00 9.46
C ALA A 175 -0.95 -13.20 9.60
N GLU A 176 -0.11 -13.52 10.59
CA GLU A 176 1.17 -12.83 10.83
C GLU A 176 2.16 -12.96 9.66
N ARG A 177 2.32 -14.16 9.09
CA ARG A 177 3.19 -14.35 7.91
C ARG A 177 2.68 -13.58 6.69
N MET A 178 1.37 -13.57 6.51
CA MET A 178 0.75 -12.92 5.37
C MET A 178 0.83 -11.39 5.48
N THR A 179 0.61 -10.83 6.69
CA THR A 179 0.80 -9.41 6.95
C THR A 179 2.29 -9.04 6.85
N HIS A 180 3.18 -9.68 7.60
CA HIS A 180 4.62 -9.37 7.53
C HIS A 180 5.18 -9.45 6.10
N GLY A 181 4.83 -10.51 5.35
CA GLY A 181 5.23 -10.68 3.95
C GLY A 181 4.69 -9.59 3.02
N PHE A 182 3.46 -9.14 3.23
CA PHE A 182 2.88 -8.03 2.48
C PHE A 182 3.60 -6.70 2.73
N PHE A 183 3.84 -6.34 4.00
CA PHE A 183 4.42 -5.05 4.35
C PHE A 183 5.89 -4.92 3.95
N ALA A 184 6.66 -6.02 4.00
CA ALA A 184 8.03 -6.05 3.47
C ALA A 184 8.10 -5.71 1.96
N ARG A 185 6.98 -5.81 1.23
CA ARG A 185 6.92 -5.55 -0.22
C ARG A 185 6.16 -4.29 -0.61
N MET A 186 5.61 -3.56 0.37
CA MET A 186 4.91 -2.30 0.13
C MET A 186 5.71 -1.27 -0.70
N PRO A 187 7.03 -1.05 -0.46
CA PRO A 187 7.80 -0.13 -1.28
C PRO A 187 7.75 -0.49 -2.77
N TYR A 188 7.97 -1.76 -3.10
CA TYR A 188 7.94 -2.25 -4.48
C TYR A 188 6.57 -2.11 -5.13
N LEU A 189 5.50 -2.39 -4.39
CA LEU A 189 4.12 -2.20 -4.87
C LEU A 189 3.86 -0.75 -5.27
N ILE A 190 4.26 0.19 -4.42
CA ILE A 190 4.12 1.62 -4.67
C ILE A 190 4.91 2.04 -5.92
N PHE A 191 6.14 1.56 -6.09
CA PHE A 191 6.96 1.85 -7.27
C PHE A 191 6.35 1.29 -8.56
N CYS A 192 5.84 0.05 -8.52
CA CYS A 192 5.22 -0.61 -9.66
C CYS A 192 3.86 0.02 -10.03
N MET A 193 3.14 0.54 -9.04
CA MET A 193 1.85 1.20 -9.27
C MET A 193 1.97 2.53 -10.01
N VAL A 194 3.12 3.22 -9.99
CA VAL A 194 3.29 4.49 -10.71
C VAL A 194 3.16 4.32 -12.24
N PRO A 195 3.88 3.39 -12.89
CA PRO A 195 3.64 3.05 -14.29
C PRO A 195 2.21 2.61 -14.59
N VAL A 196 1.59 1.83 -13.71
CA VAL A 196 0.21 1.35 -13.90
C VAL A 196 -0.80 2.50 -13.83
N PHE A 197 -0.63 3.42 -12.88
CA PHE A 197 -1.42 4.64 -12.78
C PHE A 197 -1.26 5.52 -14.04
N ALA A 198 -0.02 5.69 -14.52
CA ALA A 198 0.25 6.40 -15.76
C ALA A 198 -0.39 5.73 -16.98
N LEU A 199 -0.42 4.40 -17.01
CA LEU A 199 -1.09 3.62 -18.05
C LEU A 199 -2.60 3.85 -18.02
N PHE A 200 -3.25 3.82 -16.86
CA PHE A 200 -4.68 4.13 -16.75
C PHE A 200 -5.01 5.54 -17.22
N LEU A 201 -4.19 6.52 -16.85
CA LEU A 201 -4.35 7.88 -17.38
C LEU A 201 -4.20 7.93 -18.90
N LYS A 202 -3.21 7.24 -19.46
CA LYS A 202 -3.05 7.15 -20.92
C LYS A 202 -4.30 6.54 -21.56
N LEU A 203 -4.88 5.50 -20.97
CA LEU A 203 -6.10 4.86 -21.46
C LEU A 203 -7.30 5.81 -21.42
N LEU A 204 -7.49 6.55 -20.33
CA LEU A 204 -8.60 7.50 -20.17
C LEU A 204 -8.50 8.74 -21.08
N TYR A 205 -7.29 9.06 -21.53
CA TYR A 205 -7.00 10.19 -22.42
C TYR A 205 -6.41 9.74 -23.77
N LEU A 206 -6.77 8.53 -24.22
CA LEU A 206 -6.31 7.93 -25.48
C LEU A 206 -6.34 8.89 -26.68
N PRO A 207 -7.42 9.69 -26.87
CA PRO A 207 -7.51 10.61 -28.02
C PRO A 207 -6.62 11.85 -27.96
N SER A 208 -5.95 12.12 -26.84
CA SER A 208 -5.27 13.42 -26.65
C SER A 208 -3.93 13.56 -27.38
N GLY A 209 -3.40 12.49 -28.01
CA GLY A 209 -2.13 12.52 -28.75
C GLY A 209 -0.86 12.72 -27.91
N ARG A 210 -0.99 12.72 -26.58
CA ARG A 210 0.13 12.93 -25.64
C ARG A 210 1.01 11.70 -25.50
N ARG A 211 2.30 11.93 -25.19
CA ARG A 211 3.27 10.83 -25.02
C ARG A 211 3.09 10.16 -23.65
N TYR A 212 3.40 8.86 -23.54
CA TYR A 212 3.33 8.14 -22.26
C TYR A 212 4.11 8.83 -21.12
N GLY A 213 5.27 9.42 -21.45
CA GLY A 213 6.09 10.17 -20.50
C GLY A 213 5.38 11.36 -19.84
N GLU A 214 4.37 11.96 -20.49
CA GLU A 214 3.56 13.03 -19.89
C GLU A 214 2.65 12.52 -18.78
N TYR A 215 2.04 11.34 -18.96
CA TYR A 215 1.22 10.70 -17.94
C TYR A 215 2.08 10.15 -16.80
N LEU A 216 3.26 9.60 -17.11
CA LEU A 216 4.22 9.16 -16.11
C LEU A 216 4.74 10.32 -15.25
N LEU A 217 5.06 11.45 -15.88
CA LEU A 217 5.43 12.68 -15.21
C LEU A 217 4.35 13.15 -14.23
N PHE A 218 3.08 13.15 -14.66
CA PHE A 218 1.96 13.50 -13.80
C PHE A 218 1.81 12.51 -12.64
N ALA A 219 1.91 11.21 -12.92
CA ALA A 219 1.84 10.15 -11.93
C ALA A 219 2.89 10.33 -10.81
N LEU A 220 4.13 10.66 -11.18
CA LEU A 220 5.21 10.90 -10.22
C LEU A 220 4.88 12.07 -9.28
N HIS A 221 4.37 13.19 -9.79
CA HIS A 221 3.99 14.33 -8.95
C HIS A 221 2.79 14.01 -8.04
N VAL A 222 1.77 13.33 -8.55
CA VAL A 222 0.60 12.95 -7.74
C VAL A 222 0.99 11.98 -6.63
N ASN A 223 1.80 10.96 -6.92
CA ASN A 223 2.26 10.03 -5.90
C ASN A 223 3.20 10.68 -4.88
N ALA A 224 4.06 11.62 -5.32
CA ALA A 224 4.87 12.43 -4.43
C ALA A 224 4.00 13.24 -3.44
N PHE A 225 2.93 13.88 -3.93
CA PHE A 225 1.96 14.57 -3.08
C PHE A 225 1.24 13.59 -2.13
N ALA A 226 0.86 12.41 -2.63
CA ALA A 226 0.22 11.37 -1.82
C ALA A 226 1.13 10.93 -0.67
N PHE A 227 2.43 10.73 -0.86
CA PHE A 227 3.34 10.38 0.23
C PHE A 227 3.40 11.43 1.33
N PHE A 228 3.40 12.71 0.95
CA PHE A 228 3.34 13.79 1.92
C PHE A 228 2.03 13.74 2.74
N ILE A 229 0.89 13.54 2.06
CA ILE A 229 -0.39 13.39 2.76
C ILE A 229 -0.42 12.15 3.65
N MET A 230 0.13 11.02 3.20
CA MET A 230 0.18 9.78 3.98
C MET A 230 1.02 9.92 5.26
N ALA A 231 2.12 10.67 5.21
CA ALA A 231 2.90 11.00 6.39
C ALA A 231 2.08 11.84 7.39
N LEU A 232 1.27 12.79 6.91
CA LEU A 232 0.40 13.59 7.76
C LEU A 232 -0.78 12.79 8.33
N VAL A 233 -1.36 11.87 7.54
CA VAL A 233 -2.46 11.00 7.99
C VAL A 233 -2.06 10.26 9.26
N TYR A 234 -0.84 9.74 9.32
CA TYR A 234 -0.31 9.04 10.49
C TYR A 234 -0.29 9.89 11.77
N LEU A 235 -0.18 11.21 11.65
CA LEU A 235 -0.10 12.15 12.77
C LEU A 235 -1.48 12.66 13.22
N THR A 236 -2.56 12.24 12.57
CA THR A 236 -3.90 12.81 12.78
C THR A 236 -4.91 11.78 13.29
N PRO A 237 -5.87 12.20 14.14
CA PRO A 237 -7.00 11.35 14.51
C PRO A 237 -7.89 11.05 13.28
N LEU A 238 -8.88 10.15 13.45
CA LEU A 238 -9.73 9.67 12.35
C LEU A 238 -10.41 10.79 11.53
N TRP A 239 -10.87 11.86 12.18
CA TRP A 239 -11.50 12.98 11.47
C TRP A 239 -10.48 13.73 10.58
N GLY A 240 -9.25 13.90 11.07
CA GLY A 240 -8.15 14.50 10.32
C GLY A 240 -7.71 13.60 9.17
N THR A 241 -7.67 12.30 9.40
CA THR A 241 -7.42 11.29 8.36
C THR A 241 -8.44 11.40 7.23
N ARG A 242 -9.75 11.40 7.54
CA ARG A 242 -10.82 11.54 6.55
C ARG A 242 -10.71 12.84 5.76
N LEU A 243 -10.40 13.95 6.44
CA LEU A 243 -10.19 15.25 5.81
C LEU A 243 -9.00 15.21 4.83
N LEU A 244 -7.85 14.69 5.27
CA LEU A 244 -6.63 14.59 4.47
C LEU A 244 -6.81 13.68 3.24
N LEU A 245 -7.52 12.56 3.38
CA LEU A 245 -7.88 11.70 2.25
C LEU A 245 -8.82 12.43 1.27
N GLY A 246 -9.77 13.22 1.76
CA GLY A 246 -10.60 14.10 0.93
C GLY A 246 -9.80 15.17 0.20
N VAL A 247 -8.80 15.78 0.86
CA VAL A 247 -7.87 16.74 0.24
C VAL A 247 -7.06 16.06 -0.85
N LEU A 248 -6.57 14.84 -0.63
CA LEU A 248 -5.85 14.06 -1.64
C LEU A 248 -6.75 13.78 -2.86
N ALA A 249 -7.97 13.30 -2.64
CA ALA A 249 -8.94 13.05 -3.69
C ALA A 249 -9.22 14.32 -4.53
N LEU A 250 -9.51 15.44 -3.86
CA LEU A 250 -9.76 16.73 -4.50
C LEU A 250 -8.53 17.24 -5.26
N TYR A 251 -7.33 17.09 -4.67
CA TYR A 251 -6.06 17.48 -5.30
C TYR A 251 -5.88 16.76 -6.63
N VAL A 252 -6.07 15.43 -6.66
CA VAL A 252 -5.90 14.64 -7.89
C VAL A 252 -6.91 15.07 -8.96
N ALA A 253 -8.19 15.21 -8.61
CA ALA A 253 -9.22 15.67 -9.53
C ALA A 253 -8.90 17.06 -10.10
N ARG A 254 -8.50 18.00 -9.23
CA ARG A 254 -8.13 19.36 -9.63
C ARG A 254 -6.86 19.40 -10.47
N ALA A 255 -5.86 18.57 -10.15
CA ALA A 255 -4.61 18.45 -10.88
C ALA A 255 -4.85 17.88 -12.29
N MET A 256 -5.72 16.87 -12.43
CA MET A 256 -6.13 16.34 -13.73
C MET A 256 -6.79 17.42 -14.58
N GLN A 257 -7.74 18.17 -14.01
CA GLN A 257 -8.41 19.29 -14.71
C GLN A 257 -7.40 20.35 -15.15
N ASN A 258 -6.43 20.67 -14.30
CA ASN A 258 -5.43 21.68 -14.59
C ASN A 258 -4.41 21.28 -15.66
N VAL A 259 -4.10 19.99 -15.79
CA VAL A 259 -3.05 19.47 -16.68
C VAL A 259 -3.60 19.05 -18.04
N TYR A 260 -4.72 18.33 -18.05
CA TYR A 260 -5.31 17.78 -19.27
C TYR A 260 -6.41 18.65 -19.86
N GLY A 261 -7.00 19.56 -19.07
CA GLY A 261 -8.08 20.43 -19.51
C GLY A 261 -9.41 19.69 -19.77
N GLY A 262 -10.32 20.36 -20.50
CA GLY A 262 -11.64 19.84 -20.85
C GLY A 262 -12.76 20.27 -19.89
N SER A 263 -13.97 19.72 -20.07
CA SER A 263 -15.12 20.00 -19.20
C SER A 263 -14.91 19.40 -17.80
N PRO A 264 -15.23 20.11 -16.71
CA PRO A 264 -15.01 19.63 -15.33
C PRO A 264 -15.77 18.33 -15.04
N LEU A 265 -16.99 18.18 -15.57
CA LEU A 265 -17.78 16.96 -15.38
C LEU A 265 -17.09 15.73 -15.99
N ALA A 266 -16.59 15.84 -17.22
CA ALA A 266 -15.89 14.74 -17.87
C ALA A 266 -14.55 14.42 -17.18
N THR A 267 -13.89 15.39 -16.56
CA THR A 267 -12.70 15.15 -15.74
C THR A 267 -13.04 14.42 -14.45
N ILE A 268 -14.13 14.79 -13.78
CA ILE A 268 -14.61 14.08 -12.59
C ILE A 268 -14.99 12.64 -12.94
N ALA A 269 -15.69 12.41 -14.05
CA ALA A 269 -16.02 11.06 -14.52
C ALA A 269 -14.75 10.22 -14.77
N ARG A 270 -13.77 10.77 -15.50
CA ARG A 270 -12.46 10.09 -15.71
C ARG A 270 -11.72 9.85 -14.41
N TRP A 271 -11.75 10.80 -13.48
CA TRP A 271 -11.15 10.67 -12.15
C TRP A 271 -11.80 9.55 -11.33
N LEU A 272 -13.14 9.44 -11.33
CA LEU A 272 -13.85 8.34 -10.67
C LEU A 272 -13.46 6.99 -11.28
N VAL A 273 -13.45 6.89 -12.61
CA VAL A 273 -13.01 5.66 -13.30
C VAL A 273 -11.56 5.32 -12.94
N LEU A 274 -10.67 6.31 -12.90
CA LEU A 274 -9.27 6.13 -12.50
C LEU A 274 -9.15 5.61 -11.06
N VAL A 275 -9.87 6.21 -10.12
CA VAL A 275 -9.86 5.80 -8.71
C VAL A 275 -10.37 4.37 -8.57
N VAL A 276 -11.52 4.05 -9.19
CA VAL A 276 -12.09 2.70 -9.14
C VAL A 276 -11.15 1.67 -9.78
N ALA A 277 -10.59 1.96 -10.95
CA ALA A 277 -9.64 1.07 -11.62
C ALA A 277 -8.38 0.84 -10.77
N TYR A 278 -7.87 1.89 -10.12
CA TYR A 278 -6.70 1.81 -9.24
C TYR A 278 -7.02 0.99 -7.97
N LEU A 279 -8.18 1.20 -7.35
CA LEU A 279 -8.63 0.43 -6.18
C LEU A 279 -8.84 -1.04 -6.51
N ILE A 280 -9.44 -1.37 -7.66
CA ILE A 280 -9.59 -2.75 -8.12
C ILE A 280 -8.22 -3.40 -8.33
N THR A 281 -7.29 -2.68 -8.99
CA THR A 281 -5.94 -3.19 -9.23
C THR A 281 -5.20 -3.48 -7.93
N LEU A 282 -5.31 -2.57 -6.96
CA LEU A 282 -4.72 -2.73 -5.63
C LEU A 282 -5.38 -3.90 -4.87
N ALA A 283 -6.71 -4.00 -4.90
CA ALA A 283 -7.47 -5.10 -4.30
C ALA A 283 -7.14 -6.47 -4.91
N MET A 284 -6.77 -6.52 -6.20
CA MET A 284 -6.28 -7.74 -6.83
C MET A 284 -4.84 -8.05 -6.39
N ILE A 285 -3.93 -7.09 -6.51
CA ILE A 285 -2.49 -7.29 -6.30
C ILE A 285 -2.11 -7.58 -4.85
N ILE A 286 -2.69 -6.86 -3.89
CA ILE A 286 -2.34 -6.99 -2.47
C ILE A 286 -2.42 -8.46 -2.03
N PRO A 287 -3.54 -9.16 -2.26
CA PRO A 287 -3.62 -10.55 -1.86
C PRO A 287 -2.66 -11.50 -2.60
N GLN A 288 -2.41 -11.29 -3.89
CA GLN A 288 -1.49 -12.14 -4.66
C GLN A 288 -0.05 -12.01 -4.17
N VAL A 289 0.36 -10.78 -3.83
CA VAL A 289 1.63 -10.57 -3.15
C VAL A 289 1.59 -11.27 -1.81
N ALA A 290 0.63 -10.97 -0.94
CA ALA A 290 0.56 -11.59 0.38
C ALA A 290 0.64 -13.14 0.35
N LEU A 291 -0.03 -13.79 -0.61
CA LEU A 291 0.06 -15.24 -0.85
C LEU A 291 1.42 -15.70 -1.36
N PHE A 292 1.95 -15.09 -2.42
CA PHE A 292 3.26 -15.47 -2.94
C PHE A 292 4.33 -15.43 -1.84
N THR A 293 4.16 -14.52 -0.90
CA THR A 293 5.12 -14.27 0.17
C THR A 293 4.99 -15.22 1.33
N SER A 294 3.77 -15.57 1.74
CA SER A 294 3.55 -16.58 2.77
C SER A 294 4.00 -17.97 2.31
N LEU A 295 3.98 -18.22 0.99
CA LEU A 295 4.41 -19.48 0.38
C LEU A 295 5.92 -19.59 0.18
N THR A 296 6.65 -18.46 0.16
CA THR A 296 8.10 -18.41 -0.09
C THR A 296 8.94 -18.04 1.14
N SER A 297 8.34 -17.49 2.19
CA SER A 297 9.02 -17.28 3.48
C SER A 297 9.26 -18.63 4.17
N VAL A 298 10.51 -19.09 4.11
CA VAL A 298 11.05 -20.20 4.92
C VAL A 298 11.47 -19.68 6.28
#